data_AF-A0AAU9XCQ9-F1
#
_entry.id   AF-A0AAU9XCQ9-F1
#
_cell.length_a   1.000
_cell.length_b   1.000
_cell.length_c   1.000
_cell.angle_alpha   90.00
_cell.angle_beta   90.00
_cell.angle_gamma   90.00
#
_symmetry.space_group_name_H-M   'P 1'
#
loop_
_entity.id
_entity.type
_entity.pdbx_description
1 polymer ?
#
loop_
_entity_poly.entity_id
_entity_poly.type
_entity_poly.pdbx_seq_one_letter_code
_entity_poly.pdbx_strand_id
1 'polypeptide(L)'
;MVEKNKGHIVNITSIAGSFATANLTDYCASKLGATGFSQSLTLELREIGKTGIKVSCVEPNTVNTGLVWYPKARFPSLYPVLEPDYVAKEVVAATLRDE
;
A
#
# COMPACT_ATOMS: atom_id res chain seq x y z
N MET A 1 -13.85 -10.73 -11.14
CA MET A 1 -14.43 -9.63 -10.34
C MET A 1 -15.39 -8.77 -11.18
N VAL A 2 -14.96 -8.29 -12.37
CA VAL A 2 -15.75 -7.41 -13.27
C VAL A 2 -17.14 -7.97 -13.64
N GLU A 3 -17.22 -9.22 -14.07
CA GLU A 3 -18.51 -9.87 -14.41
C GLU A 3 -19.46 -9.93 -13.22
N LYS A 4 -18.92 -10.21 -12.02
CA LYS A 4 -19.69 -10.33 -10.77
C LYS A 4 -19.93 -8.99 -10.07
N ASN A 5 -19.32 -7.90 -10.55
CA ASN A 5 -19.24 -6.60 -9.88
C ASN A 5 -18.95 -6.72 -8.37
N LYS A 6 -18.00 -7.59 -8.00
CA LYS A 6 -17.71 -7.91 -6.59
C LYS A 6 -16.25 -8.31 -6.39
N GLY A 7 -15.63 -7.74 -5.38
CA GLY A 7 -14.34 -8.16 -4.81
C GLY A 7 -13.50 -6.98 -4.32
N HIS A 8 -12.31 -7.28 -3.83
CA HIS A 8 -11.38 -6.27 -3.31
C HIS A 8 -9.96 -6.53 -3.81
N ILE A 9 -9.32 -5.52 -4.39
CA ILE A 9 -7.90 -5.52 -4.77
C ILE A 9 -7.14 -4.75 -3.70
N VAL A 10 -6.14 -5.37 -3.09
CA VAL A 10 -5.31 -4.73 -2.06
C VAL A 10 -3.88 -4.65 -2.57
N ASN A 11 -3.43 -3.44 -2.89
CA ASN A 11 -2.09 -3.18 -3.38
C ASN A 11 -1.19 -2.77 -2.22
N ILE A 12 -0.14 -3.55 -1.95
CA ILE A 12 0.86 -3.24 -0.93
C ILE A 12 1.98 -2.39 -1.55
N THR A 13 1.91 -1.09 -1.32
CA THR A 13 2.92 -0.14 -1.77
C THR A 13 3.96 0.09 -0.68
N SER A 14 4.17 1.33 -0.25
CA SER A 14 5.17 1.80 0.71
C SER A 14 4.90 3.27 0.98
N ILE A 15 5.36 3.82 2.10
CA ILE A 15 5.49 5.27 2.27
C ILE A 15 6.36 5.91 1.15
N ALA A 16 7.24 5.10 0.53
CA ALA A 16 7.99 5.48 -0.67
C ALA A 16 7.13 5.65 -1.94
N GLY A 17 5.84 5.28 -1.88
CA GLY A 17 4.83 5.51 -2.92
C GLY A 17 4.19 6.89 -2.85
N SER A 18 4.38 7.62 -1.76
CA SER A 18 3.92 9.01 -1.59
C SER A 18 5.09 10.01 -1.55
N PHE A 19 6.27 9.62 -1.06
CA PHE A 19 7.48 10.47 -1.05
C PHE A 19 8.76 9.69 -1.37
N ALA A 20 9.67 10.27 -2.15
CA ALA A 20 10.94 9.62 -2.50
C ALA A 20 12.04 9.89 -1.47
N THR A 21 13.03 9.00 -1.40
CA THR A 21 14.23 9.14 -0.57
C THR A 21 15.48 8.76 -1.35
N ALA A 22 16.64 9.27 -0.91
CA ALA A 22 17.93 8.96 -1.53
C ALA A 22 18.28 7.47 -1.41
N ASN A 23 19.09 6.98 -2.37
CA ASN A 23 19.58 5.60 -2.44
C ASN A 23 18.52 4.50 -2.69
N LEU A 24 17.29 4.89 -3.03
CA LEU A 24 16.19 3.97 -3.33
C LEU A 24 15.47 4.38 -4.62
N THR A 25 16.18 4.87 -5.63
CA THR A 25 15.58 5.47 -6.84
C THR A 25 14.62 4.54 -7.57
N ASP A 26 15.06 3.33 -7.87
CA ASP A 26 14.30 2.27 -8.52
C ASP A 26 13.13 1.78 -7.64
N TYR A 27 13.39 1.58 -6.34
CA TYR A 27 12.36 1.21 -5.38
C TYR A 27 11.26 2.28 -5.26
N CYS A 28 11.62 3.55 -5.08
CA CYS A 28 10.67 4.67 -5.00
C CYS A 28 9.87 4.81 -6.30
N ALA A 29 10.53 4.73 -7.46
CA ALA A 29 9.85 4.76 -8.75
C ALA A 29 8.82 3.64 -8.89
N SER A 30 9.16 2.42 -8.49
CA SER A 30 8.22 1.28 -8.53
C SER A 30 7.02 1.48 -7.61
N LYS A 31 7.23 2.05 -6.41
CA LYS A 31 6.17 2.23 -5.41
C LYS A 31 5.26 3.41 -5.75
N LEU A 32 5.80 4.52 -6.27
CA LEU A 32 5.02 5.61 -6.85
C LEU A 32 4.17 5.12 -8.03
N GLY A 33 4.76 4.29 -8.90
CA GLY A 33 4.03 3.65 -9.99
C GLY A 33 2.88 2.77 -9.50
N ALA A 34 3.10 1.99 -8.44
CA ALA A 34 2.07 1.15 -7.84
C ALA A 34 0.95 1.96 -7.16
N THR A 35 1.28 3.06 -6.47
CA THR A 35 0.28 3.98 -5.90
C THR A 35 -0.53 4.64 -7.01
N GLY A 36 0.12 5.14 -8.07
CA GLY A 36 -0.56 5.71 -9.25
C GLY A 36 -1.45 4.69 -9.97
N PHE A 37 -0.99 3.45 -10.13
CA PHE A 37 -1.80 2.36 -10.68
C PHE A 37 -3.07 2.11 -9.85
N SER A 38 -2.95 2.08 -8.52
CA SER A 38 -4.08 1.87 -7.62
C SER A 38 -5.13 2.97 -7.74
N GLN A 39 -4.67 4.23 -7.83
CA GLN A 39 -5.54 5.39 -8.02
C GLN A 39 -6.23 5.36 -9.39
N SER A 40 -5.47 5.13 -10.47
CA SER A 40 -6.02 5.03 -11.83
C SER A 40 -7.05 3.92 -11.95
N LEU A 41 -6.75 2.73 -11.44
CA LEU A 41 -7.66 1.59 -11.48
C LEU A 41 -8.98 1.86 -10.75
N THR A 42 -8.91 2.55 -9.59
CA THR A 42 -10.11 2.96 -8.85
C THR A 42 -11.01 3.85 -9.71
N LEU A 43 -10.42 4.83 -10.40
CA LEU A 43 -11.14 5.75 -11.27
C LEU A 43 -11.72 5.03 -12.49
N GLU A 44 -10.95 4.17 -13.14
CA GLU A 44 -11.40 3.38 -14.28
C GLU A 44 -12.58 2.48 -13.91
N LEU A 45 -12.51 1.76 -12.79
CA LEU A 45 -13.61 0.93 -12.29
C LEU A 45 -14.87 1.75 -12.02
N ARG A 46 -14.71 2.96 -11.47
CA ARG A 46 -15.83 3.89 -11.25
C ARG A 46 -16.45 4.34 -12.58
N GLU A 47 -15.62 4.68 -13.57
CA GLU A 47 -16.07 5.13 -14.89
C GLU A 47 -16.90 4.05 -15.62
N ILE A 48 -16.49 2.78 -15.53
CA ILE A 48 -17.24 1.66 -16.12
C ILE A 48 -18.37 1.12 -15.22
N GLY A 49 -18.74 1.85 -14.17
CA GLY A 49 -19.85 1.51 -13.27
C GLY A 49 -19.63 0.29 -12.36
N LYS A 50 -18.38 -0.13 -12.13
CA LYS A 50 -18.03 -1.31 -11.32
C LYS A 50 -17.78 -0.95 -9.85
N THR A 51 -18.82 -0.42 -9.19
CA THR A 51 -18.76 0.10 -7.81
C THR A 51 -18.67 -0.97 -6.71
N GLY A 52 -18.91 -2.23 -7.03
CA GLY A 52 -18.76 -3.36 -6.10
C GLY A 52 -17.35 -3.96 -6.07
N ILE A 53 -16.42 -3.41 -6.86
CA ILE A 53 -15.00 -3.74 -6.79
C ILE A 53 -14.29 -2.63 -6.02
N LYS A 54 -13.70 -2.99 -4.87
CA LYS A 54 -12.93 -2.07 -4.03
C LYS A 54 -11.45 -2.17 -4.37
N VAL A 55 -10.72 -1.08 -4.19
CA VAL A 55 -9.28 -1.02 -4.37
C VAL A 55 -8.69 -0.28 -3.18
N SER A 56 -7.82 -0.93 -2.43
CA SER A 56 -7.08 -0.33 -1.32
C SER A 56 -5.61 -0.23 -1.66
N CYS A 57 -5.01 0.91 -1.32
CA CYS A 57 -3.57 1.15 -1.46
C CYS A 57 -2.97 1.27 -0.07
N VAL A 58 -2.30 0.21 0.38
CA VAL A 58 -1.66 0.18 1.69
C VAL A 58 -0.25 0.69 1.54
N GLU A 59 0.12 1.71 2.31
CA GLU A 59 1.45 2.34 2.26
C GLU A 59 2.22 2.13 3.59
N PRO A 60 2.77 0.92 3.87
CA PRO A 60 3.47 0.70 5.11
C PRO A 60 4.72 1.58 5.24
N ASN A 61 5.02 1.96 6.47
CA ASN A 61 6.36 2.40 6.84
C ASN A 61 7.30 1.16 6.95
N THR A 62 8.54 1.35 7.40
CA THR A 62 9.52 0.29 7.60
C THR A 62 8.95 -0.84 8.46
N VAL A 63 8.92 -2.06 7.91
CA VAL A 63 8.44 -3.27 8.59
C VAL A 63 9.62 -4.23 8.80
N ASN A 64 9.70 -4.83 9.99
CA ASN A 64 10.75 -5.78 10.39
C ASN A 64 10.59 -7.15 9.71
N THR A 65 10.75 -7.17 8.38
CA THR A 65 10.58 -8.35 7.51
C THR A 65 11.90 -8.93 7.01
N GLY A 66 13.03 -8.28 7.30
CA GLY A 66 14.33 -8.58 6.69
C GLY A 66 14.59 -7.90 5.34
N LEU A 67 13.61 -7.18 4.77
CA LEU A 67 13.83 -6.34 3.56
C LEU A 67 14.92 -5.29 3.80
N VAL A 68 14.98 -4.75 5.02
CA VAL A 68 16.06 -3.89 5.50
C VAL A 68 16.82 -4.67 6.56
N TRP A 69 18.11 -4.95 6.31
CA TRP A 69 18.95 -5.78 7.18
C TRP A 69 19.16 -5.19 8.58
N TYR A 70 19.04 -3.87 8.73
CA TYR A 70 19.12 -3.19 10.03
C TYR A 70 18.27 -1.91 10.04
N PRO A 71 16.95 -2.03 10.24
CA PRO A 71 16.05 -0.89 10.13
C PRO A 71 16.28 0.06 11.32
N LYS A 72 16.76 1.27 11.04
CA LYS A 72 16.84 2.37 12.01
C LYS A 72 15.86 3.46 11.66
N ALA A 73 14.91 3.71 12.54
CA ALA A 73 14.07 4.88 12.45
C ALA A 73 14.89 6.12 12.85
N ARG A 74 15.05 7.09 11.93
CA ARG A 74 15.69 8.39 12.23
C ARG A 74 14.90 9.17 13.29
N PHE A 75 13.57 9.03 13.27
CA PHE A 75 12.64 9.63 14.24
C PHE A 75 11.68 8.55 14.76
N PRO A 76 12.07 7.72 15.73
CA PRO A 76 11.29 6.55 16.16
C PRO A 76 9.88 6.87 16.68
N SER A 77 9.68 8.07 17.25
CA SER A 77 8.37 8.51 17.74
C SER A 77 7.38 8.87 16.61
N LEU A 78 7.89 9.22 15.43
CA LEU A 78 7.06 9.57 14.26
C LEU A 78 6.98 8.42 13.24
N TYR A 79 8.09 7.69 13.08
CA TYR A 79 8.24 6.65 12.07
C TYR A 79 8.85 5.38 12.69
N PRO A 80 8.15 4.71 13.63
CA PRO A 80 8.65 3.49 14.24
C PRO A 80 8.81 2.38 13.21
N VAL A 81 9.71 1.44 13.50
CA VAL A 81 9.76 0.16 12.79
C VAL A 81 8.57 -0.67 13.27
N LEU A 82 7.79 -1.19 12.33
CA LEU A 82 6.59 -1.96 12.60
C LEU A 82 6.87 -3.46 12.58
N GLU A 83 6.14 -4.21 13.40
CA GLU A 83 6.19 -5.68 13.37
C GLU A 83 5.26 -6.24 12.28
N PRO A 84 5.67 -7.29 11.54
CA PRO A 84 4.88 -7.86 10.45
C PRO A 84 3.46 -8.26 10.85
N ASP A 85 3.29 -8.86 12.04
CA ASP A 85 1.99 -9.29 12.55
C ASP A 85 1.03 -8.12 12.78
N TYR A 86 1.55 -6.97 13.23
CA TYR A 86 0.77 -5.76 13.38
C TYR A 86 0.31 -5.25 12.01
N VAL A 87 1.25 -5.13 11.06
CA VAL A 87 0.93 -4.65 9.71
C VAL A 87 -0.07 -5.58 9.02
N ALA A 88 0.09 -6.90 9.12
CA ALA A 88 -0.84 -7.86 8.54
C ALA A 88 -2.25 -7.73 9.12
N LYS A 89 -2.38 -7.56 10.45
CA LYS A 89 -3.67 -7.33 11.12
C LYS A 89 -4.34 -6.05 10.62
N GLU A 90 -3.59 -4.95 10.52
CA GLU A 90 -4.12 -3.67 10.04
C GLU A 90 -4.53 -3.73 8.57
N VAL A 91 -3.76 -4.42 7.72
CA VAL A 91 -4.12 -4.64 6.30
C VAL A 91 -5.44 -5.40 6.19
N VAL A 92 -5.59 -6.50 6.93
CA VAL A 92 -6.84 -7.27 6.94
C VAL A 92 -7.99 -6.42 7.47
N ALA A 93 -7.78 -5.68 8.56
CA ALA A 93 -8.81 -4.84 9.16
C ALA A 93 -9.27 -3.72 8.21
N ALA A 94 -8.34 -3.05 7.52
CA ALA A 94 -8.65 -2.04 6.51
C ALA A 94 -9.40 -2.64 5.31
N THR A 95 -8.96 -3.81 4.85
CA THR A 95 -9.65 -4.56 3.78
C THR A 95 -11.11 -4.85 4.16
N LEU A 96 -11.37 -5.29 5.39
CA LEU A 96 -12.73 -5.56 5.87
C LEU A 96 -13.59 -4.29 6.04
N ARG A 97 -12.98 -3.10 6.07
CA ARG A 97 -13.65 -1.80 6.11
C ARG A 97 -13.78 -1.13 4.73
N ASP A 98 -13.34 -1.80 3.65
CA ASP A 98 -13.24 -1.22 2.31
C ASP A 98 -12.34 0.03 2.23
N GLU A 99 -11.30 0.11 3.08
CA GLU A 99 -10.33 1.22 3.18
C GLU A 99 -8.99 0.92 2.50
#